data_AF-A0A1N6IWD4-F1
#
_entry.id   AF-A0A1N6IWD4-F1
#
_cell.length_a   1.000
_cell.length_b   1.000
_cell.length_c   1.000
_cell.angle_alpha   90.00
_cell.angle_beta   90.00
_cell.angle_gamma   90.00
#
_symmetry.space_group_name_H-M   'P 1'
#
loop_
_entity.id
_entity.type
_entity.pdbx_description
1 polymer ?
#
loop_
_entity_poly.entity_id
_entity_poly.type
_entity_poly.pdbx_seq_one_letter_code
_entity_poly.pdbx_strand_id
1 'polypeptide(L)'
;MKTQMMKTKLLLVIIALFSLGAKSQNINFPDANFKAALLGTNFNNYVICYDHNNTNFLLDQNQDGEIQMSEASLVKRMVFFQRSNYTTLEGINSFVNLETILYENDGSSSHIHGKIDDINIDGLNNFKTFNLSGCDIGKISIKNCPNLIEIKSAYTDTYNASNFNVHGNTQEMTIDNCAITKNSMDQ
;
A
#
# COMPACT_ATOMS: atom_id res chain seq x y z
N MET A 1 -6.64 10.12 53.86
CA MET A 1 -6.37 11.07 52.75
C MET A 1 -4.96 10.97 52.17
N LYS A 2 -3.87 10.94 52.96
CA LYS A 2 -2.48 10.94 52.41
C LYS A 2 -2.12 9.76 51.49
N THR A 3 -2.58 8.54 51.79
CA THR A 3 -2.28 7.33 51.00
C THR A 3 -2.96 7.31 49.62
N GLN A 4 -4.16 7.90 49.50
CA GLN A 4 -4.84 8.10 48.21
C GLN A 4 -4.04 9.07 47.33
N MET A 5 -3.57 10.17 47.91
CA MET A 5 -2.81 11.21 47.21
C MET A 5 -1.43 10.74 46.70
N MET A 6 -0.76 9.81 47.41
CA MET A 6 0.49 9.20 46.95
C MET A 6 0.29 8.22 45.78
N LYS A 7 -0.82 7.47 45.76
CA LYS A 7 -1.19 6.57 44.65
C LYS A 7 -1.52 7.34 43.38
N THR A 8 -2.20 8.49 43.50
CA THR A 8 -2.48 9.38 42.36
C THR A 8 -1.21 9.98 41.76
N LYS A 9 -0.24 10.38 42.59
CA LYS A 9 1.06 10.87 42.10
C LYS A 9 1.87 9.78 41.40
N LEU A 10 1.86 8.56 41.92
CA LEU A 10 2.53 7.42 41.30
C LEU A 10 1.90 7.07 39.93
N LEU A 11 0.57 7.11 39.82
CA LEU A 11 -0.14 6.90 38.56
C LEU A 11 0.22 7.97 37.50
N LEU A 12 0.31 9.25 37.90
CA LEU A 12 0.70 10.34 37.01
C LEU A 12 2.13 10.21 36.49
N VAL A 13 3.07 9.74 37.33
CA VAL A 13 4.46 9.47 36.92
C VAL A 13 4.52 8.32 35.92
N ILE A 14 3.74 7.25 36.14
CA ILE A 14 3.68 6.11 35.21
C ILE A 14 3.13 6.56 33.85
N ILE A 15 2.05 7.36 33.81
CA ILE A 15 1.48 7.89 32.57
C ILE A 15 2.49 8.80 31.84
N ALA A 16 3.21 9.65 32.57
CA ALA A 16 4.25 10.49 31.99
C ALA A 16 5.39 9.66 31.37
N LEU A 17 5.82 8.58 32.03
CA LEU A 17 6.86 7.68 31.52
C LEU A 17 6.41 6.91 30.25
N PHE A 18 5.14 6.54 30.13
CA PHE A 18 4.60 5.94 28.90
C PHE A 18 4.52 6.92 27.73
N SER A 19 4.28 8.21 27.99
CA SER A 19 4.16 9.23 26.94
C SER A 19 5.49 9.62 26.28
N LEU A 20 6.62 9.42 26.97
CA LEU A 20 7.94 9.83 26.50
C LEU A 20 8.62 8.81 25.57
N GLY A 21 8.09 7.59 25.46
CA GLY A 21 8.73 6.47 24.75
C GLY A 21 7.91 5.84 23.63
N ALA A 22 6.72 6.36 23.32
CA ALA A 22 5.88 5.83 22.24
C ALA A 22 6.39 6.28 20.86
N LYS A 23 7.57 5.80 20.47
CA LYS A 23 7.95 5.74 19.05
C LYS A 23 7.06 4.69 18.42
N SER A 24 6.31 5.08 17.39
CA SER A 24 5.54 4.16 16.58
C SER A 24 6.50 3.16 15.93
N GLN A 25 6.09 1.90 15.79
CA GLN A 25 6.96 0.86 15.25
C GLN A 25 7.25 1.15 13.77
N ASN A 26 8.51 1.05 13.36
CA ASN A 26 8.89 1.16 11.95
C ASN A 26 8.45 -0.10 11.21
N ILE A 27 7.92 0.08 10.00
CA ILE A 27 7.53 -1.00 9.10
C ILE A 27 8.76 -1.48 8.35
N ASN A 28 8.95 -2.80 8.30
CA ASN A 28 10.01 -3.41 7.50
C ASN A 28 9.57 -3.53 6.04
N PHE A 29 10.39 -3.01 5.13
CA PHE A 29 10.24 -3.14 3.68
C PHE A 29 11.50 -3.77 3.10
N PRO A 30 11.50 -5.10 2.83
CA PRO A 30 12.66 -5.78 2.28
C PRO A 30 13.11 -5.24 0.91
N ASP A 31 12.16 -4.75 0.10
CA ASP A 31 12.45 -4.09 -1.16
C ASP A 31 12.80 -2.60 -0.92
N ALA A 32 14.09 -2.28 -1.08
CA ALA A 32 14.60 -0.93 -0.92
C ALA A 32 14.05 0.06 -1.97
N ASN A 33 13.71 -0.40 -3.18
CA ASN A 33 13.11 0.46 -4.20
C ASN A 33 11.66 0.78 -3.84
N PHE A 34 10.91 -0.17 -3.28
CA PHE A 34 9.55 0.09 -2.80
C PHE A 34 9.57 1.09 -1.63
N LYS A 35 10.47 0.91 -0.65
CA LYS A 35 10.66 1.89 0.43
C LYS A 35 11.03 3.28 -0.10
N ALA A 36 12.00 3.36 -1.01
CA ALA A 36 12.41 4.64 -1.61
C ALA A 36 11.27 5.32 -2.38
N ALA A 37 10.42 4.54 -3.06
CA ALA A 37 9.25 5.06 -3.77
C ALA A 37 8.19 5.62 -2.80
N LEU A 38 7.96 4.98 -1.65
CA LEU A 38 7.07 5.46 -0.59
C LEU A 38 7.61 6.72 0.09
N LEU A 39 8.93 6.81 0.29
CA LEU A 39 9.62 7.99 0.83
C LEU A 39 9.65 9.17 -0.16
N GLY A 40 9.34 8.93 -1.44
CA GLY A 40 9.44 9.94 -2.50
C GLY A 40 10.89 10.33 -2.84
N THR A 41 11.87 9.47 -2.54
CA THR A 41 13.30 9.75 -2.79
C THR A 41 13.78 9.24 -4.15
N ASN A 42 12.97 8.47 -4.88
CA ASN A 42 13.28 7.98 -6.21
C ASN A 42 12.40 8.66 -7.28
N PHE A 43 12.94 9.64 -7.99
CA PHE A 43 12.22 10.36 -9.04
C PHE A 43 11.87 9.51 -10.26
N ASN A 44 12.56 8.37 -10.45
CA ASN A 44 12.25 7.44 -11.52
C ASN A 44 11.18 6.44 -11.13
N ASN A 45 10.79 6.36 -9.85
CA ASN A 45 9.83 5.39 -9.34
C ASN A 45 9.27 5.89 -8.00
N TYR A 46 8.05 6.44 -7.99
CA TYR A 46 7.43 6.99 -6.80
C TYR A 46 6.00 6.49 -6.63
N VAL A 47 5.56 6.43 -5.37
CA VAL A 47 4.19 6.13 -4.98
C VAL A 47 3.61 7.38 -4.33
N ILE A 48 2.47 7.87 -4.81
CA ILE A 48 1.79 8.99 -4.17
C ILE A 48 0.74 8.44 -3.20
N CYS A 49 0.86 8.84 -1.93
CA CYS A 49 -0.12 8.52 -0.90
C CYS A 49 -1.12 9.67 -0.72
N TYR A 50 -2.39 9.29 -0.51
CA TYR A 50 -3.49 10.20 -0.24
C TYR A 50 -4.15 9.85 1.09
N ASP A 51 -4.50 10.88 1.85
CA ASP A 51 -5.18 10.76 3.13
C ASP A 51 -6.70 10.51 2.97
N HIS A 52 -7.42 10.50 4.09
CA HIS A 52 -8.88 10.34 4.09
C HIS A 52 -9.63 11.46 3.36
N ASN A 53 -9.06 12.67 3.29
CA ASN A 53 -9.60 13.82 2.57
C ASN A 53 -9.23 13.84 1.07
N ASN A 54 -8.55 12.80 0.56
CA ASN A 54 -7.97 12.75 -0.78
C ASN A 54 -6.92 13.85 -1.04
N THR A 55 -6.25 14.33 -0.01
CA THR A 55 -5.10 15.23 -0.14
C THR A 55 -3.82 14.39 -0.20
N ASN A 56 -2.93 14.70 -1.15
CA ASN A 56 -1.64 14.02 -1.23
C ASN A 56 -0.69 14.53 -0.15
N PHE A 57 0.21 13.67 0.31
CA PHE A 57 1.18 14.03 1.34
C PHE A 57 2.43 13.16 1.25
N LEU A 58 3.54 13.63 1.82
CA LEU A 58 4.76 12.84 1.98
C LEU A 58 4.55 11.83 3.10
N LEU A 59 4.77 10.54 2.85
CA LEU A 59 4.44 9.52 3.84
C LEU A 59 5.29 9.59 5.11
N ASP A 60 6.60 9.82 4.96
CA ASP A 60 7.51 10.09 6.08
C ASP A 60 7.27 11.51 6.61
N GLN A 61 6.41 11.60 7.62
CA GLN A 61 5.96 12.85 8.21
C GLN A 61 7.02 13.44 9.14
N ASN A 62 7.87 12.60 9.70
CA ASN A 62 8.84 12.98 10.71
C ASN A 62 10.27 13.14 10.15
N GLN A 63 10.47 12.79 8.88
CA GLN A 63 11.70 12.95 8.09
C GLN A 63 12.89 12.16 8.65
N ASP A 64 12.65 10.99 9.26
CA ASP A 64 13.71 10.10 9.76
C ASP A 64 14.14 9.03 8.74
N GLY A 65 13.54 9.02 7.54
CA GLY A 65 13.84 8.05 6.49
C GLY A 65 13.22 6.67 6.74
N GLU A 66 12.36 6.55 7.74
CA GLU A 66 11.60 5.35 8.07
C GLU A 66 10.10 5.62 7.90
N ILE A 67 9.32 4.56 7.68
CA ILE A 67 7.86 4.67 7.70
C ILE A 67 7.36 3.95 8.95
N GLN A 68 6.63 4.66 9.78
CA GLN A 68 6.03 4.17 11.01
C GLN A 68 4.61 3.66 10.78
N MET A 69 4.14 2.73 11.63
CA MET A 69 2.74 2.25 11.62
C MET A 69 1.72 3.38 11.68
N SER A 70 2.03 4.44 12.43
CA SER A 70 1.17 5.63 12.55
C SER A 70 1.10 6.42 11.26
N GLU A 71 2.19 6.52 10.50
CA GLU A 71 2.23 7.20 9.21
C GLU A 71 1.47 6.38 8.15
N ALA A 72 1.72 5.07 8.10
CA ALA A 72 0.99 4.16 7.22
C ALA A 72 -0.52 4.15 7.48
N SER A 73 -0.95 4.32 8.75
CA SER A 73 -2.36 4.39 9.11
C SER A 73 -3.09 5.61 8.53
N LEU A 74 -2.37 6.65 8.08
CA LEU A 74 -2.99 7.84 7.47
C LEU A 74 -3.38 7.62 6.00
N VAL A 75 -2.82 6.59 5.35
CA VAL A 75 -3.00 6.38 3.92
C VAL A 75 -4.33 5.69 3.64
N LYS A 76 -5.17 6.36 2.87
CA LYS A 76 -6.41 5.79 2.31
C LYS A 76 -6.20 5.28 0.89
N ARG A 77 -5.35 5.92 0.09
CA ARG A 77 -5.13 5.57 -1.31
C ARG A 77 -3.67 5.71 -1.72
N MET A 78 -3.20 4.74 -2.50
CA MET A 78 -1.87 4.76 -3.14
C MET A 78 -2.01 4.81 -4.65
N VAL A 79 -1.17 5.61 -5.29
CA VAL A 79 -1.04 5.66 -6.75
C VAL A 79 0.38 5.31 -7.15
N PHE A 80 0.51 4.26 -7.95
CA PHE A 80 1.74 3.72 -8.51
C PHE A 80 1.92 4.21 -9.96
N PHE A 81 3.17 4.42 -10.39
CA PHE A 81 3.48 5.00 -11.70
C PHE A 81 4.30 4.07 -12.58
N GLN A 82 4.33 4.34 -13.90
CA GLN A 82 4.79 3.45 -14.99
C GLN A 82 6.17 2.78 -14.85
N ARG A 83 7.03 3.23 -13.94
CA ARG A 83 8.39 2.72 -13.70
C ARG A 83 8.55 2.02 -12.36
N SER A 84 7.44 1.66 -11.72
CA SER A 84 7.37 0.82 -10.53
C SER A 84 8.04 -0.52 -10.78
N ASN A 85 9.32 -0.64 -10.46
CA ASN A 85 10.07 -1.90 -10.50
C ASN A 85 10.37 -2.33 -9.07
N TYR A 86 9.60 -3.29 -8.58
CA TYR A 86 9.71 -3.86 -7.24
C TYR A 86 9.71 -5.39 -7.35
N THR A 87 10.52 -6.07 -6.56
CA THR A 87 10.42 -7.52 -6.41
C THR A 87 9.26 -7.87 -5.47
N THR A 88 8.96 -7.04 -4.47
CA THR A 88 7.87 -7.31 -3.53
C THR A 88 7.26 -6.03 -2.97
N LEU A 89 5.97 -6.07 -2.66
CA LEU A 89 5.28 -5.05 -1.88
C LEU A 89 5.15 -5.42 -0.38
N GLU A 90 5.97 -6.35 0.12
CA GLU A 90 5.98 -6.69 1.55
C GLU A 90 6.10 -5.44 2.43
N GLY A 91 5.27 -5.38 3.47
CA GLY A 91 5.04 -4.18 4.30
C GLY A 91 3.75 -3.42 3.95
N ILE A 92 3.15 -3.65 2.77
CA ILE A 92 1.90 -3.00 2.35
C ILE A 92 0.68 -3.34 3.25
N ASN A 93 0.70 -4.47 3.95
CA ASN A 93 -0.36 -4.84 4.90
C ASN A 93 -0.37 -3.98 6.18
N SER A 94 0.66 -3.19 6.43
CA SER A 94 0.72 -2.24 7.53
C SER A 94 -0.17 -1.00 7.32
N PHE A 95 -0.63 -0.77 6.09
CA PHE A 95 -1.50 0.35 5.73
C PHE A 95 -2.97 -0.01 5.99
N VAL A 96 -3.33 -0.14 7.27
CA VAL A 96 -4.62 -0.69 7.73
C VAL A 96 -5.88 0.05 7.25
N ASN A 97 -5.72 1.32 6.83
CA ASN A 97 -6.79 2.17 6.31
C ASN A 97 -6.79 2.27 4.78
N LEU A 98 -5.94 1.50 4.09
CA LEU A 98 -5.84 1.50 2.64
C LEU A 98 -7.14 0.95 2.02
N GLU A 99 -7.77 1.78 1.20
CA GLU A 99 -8.98 1.45 0.46
C GLU A 99 -8.69 1.18 -1.02
N THR A 100 -7.63 1.78 -1.56
CA THR A 100 -7.44 1.85 -3.00
C THR A 100 -5.96 1.84 -3.39
N ILE A 101 -5.61 0.96 -4.32
CA ILE A 101 -4.37 0.98 -5.09
C ILE A 101 -4.75 1.27 -6.53
N LEU A 102 -4.11 2.28 -7.14
CA LEU A 102 -4.26 2.62 -8.55
C LEU A 102 -2.91 2.65 -9.25
N TYR A 103 -2.92 2.35 -10.54
CA TYR A 103 -1.84 2.64 -11.45
C TYR A 103 -2.20 3.88 -12.27
N GLU A 104 -1.24 4.78 -12.43
CA GLU A 104 -1.34 5.97 -13.27
C GLU A 104 -0.16 6.03 -14.26
N ASN A 105 -0.50 6.20 -15.54
CA ASN A 105 0.47 6.39 -16.61
C ASN A 105 0.76 7.90 -16.74
N ASP A 106 2.04 8.29 -16.81
CA ASP A 106 2.42 9.71 -16.98
C ASP A 106 2.32 10.19 -18.45
N GLY A 107 1.84 9.35 -19.36
CA GLY A 107 1.60 9.64 -20.76
C GLY A 107 2.85 9.70 -21.64
N SER A 108 4.05 9.71 -21.04
CA SER A 108 5.32 9.87 -21.75
C SER A 108 6.02 8.55 -22.08
N SER A 109 5.61 7.44 -21.47
CA SER A 109 6.19 6.11 -21.74
C SER A 109 5.16 4.98 -21.64
N SER A 110 4.06 5.05 -22.40
CA SER A 110 3.01 4.02 -22.44
C SER A 110 3.46 2.59 -22.79
N HIS A 111 4.69 2.43 -23.28
CA HIS A 111 5.31 1.14 -23.59
C HIS A 111 6.22 0.60 -22.47
N ILE A 112 6.40 1.35 -21.38
CA ILE A 112 7.16 0.91 -20.21
C ILE A 112 6.17 0.47 -19.14
N HIS A 113 6.34 -0.76 -18.68
CA HIS A 113 5.49 -1.35 -17.67
C HIS A 113 6.24 -1.41 -16.33
N GLY A 114 5.52 -1.12 -15.25
CA GLY A 114 6.03 -1.43 -13.92
C GLY A 114 6.16 -2.95 -13.80
N LYS A 115 7.17 -3.45 -13.09
CA LYS A 115 7.30 -4.88 -12.78
C LYS A 115 7.14 -5.06 -11.27
N ILE A 116 6.27 -5.97 -10.88
CA ILE A 116 6.04 -6.32 -9.48
C ILE A 116 5.99 -7.84 -9.37
N ASP A 117 7.00 -8.49 -8.77
CA ASP A 117 6.99 -9.96 -8.72
C ASP A 117 5.90 -10.47 -7.76
N ASP A 118 5.98 -10.15 -6.47
CA ASP A 118 5.00 -10.65 -5.48
C ASP A 118 4.18 -9.52 -4.82
N ILE A 119 2.85 -9.70 -4.81
CA ILE A 119 1.91 -8.84 -4.09
C ILE A 119 1.05 -9.71 -3.17
N ASN A 120 1.09 -9.40 -1.87
CA ASN A 120 0.16 -9.96 -0.89
C ASN A 120 -0.51 -8.82 -0.13
N ILE A 121 -1.83 -8.70 -0.31
CA ILE A 121 -2.67 -7.73 0.39
C ILE A 121 -3.79 -8.42 1.19
N ASP A 122 -3.51 -9.61 1.71
CA ASP A 122 -4.45 -10.40 2.49
C ASP A 122 -4.83 -9.68 3.80
N GLY A 123 -6.12 -9.67 4.13
CA GLY A 123 -6.64 -9.17 5.41
C GLY A 123 -6.83 -7.66 5.49
N LEU A 124 -6.68 -6.92 4.39
CA LEU A 124 -6.98 -5.49 4.36
C LEU A 124 -8.51 -5.25 4.36
N ASN A 125 -9.07 -5.13 5.56
CA ASN A 125 -10.52 -5.05 5.79
C ASN A 125 -11.20 -3.86 5.09
N ASN A 126 -10.49 -2.74 4.90
CA ASN A 126 -11.03 -1.53 4.27
C ASN A 126 -10.82 -1.48 2.75
N PHE A 127 -10.11 -2.46 2.19
CA PHE A 127 -9.67 -2.43 0.81
C PHE A 127 -10.82 -2.69 -0.17
N LYS A 128 -10.95 -1.81 -1.17
CA LYS A 128 -12.08 -1.75 -2.10
C LYS A 128 -11.67 -1.93 -3.55
N THR A 129 -10.57 -1.29 -3.96
CA THR A 129 -10.16 -1.22 -5.35
C THR A 129 -8.69 -1.57 -5.51
N PHE A 130 -8.43 -2.66 -6.24
CA PHE A 130 -7.11 -3.00 -6.76
C PHE A 130 -7.06 -2.67 -8.24
N ASN A 131 -6.26 -1.68 -8.62
CA ASN A 131 -5.97 -1.44 -10.02
C ASN A 131 -4.47 -1.26 -10.23
N LEU A 132 -3.82 -2.27 -10.78
CA LEU A 132 -2.43 -2.22 -11.24
C LEU A 132 -2.33 -2.70 -12.70
N SER A 133 -3.33 -2.38 -13.53
CA SER A 133 -3.41 -2.83 -14.92
C SER A 133 -2.24 -2.38 -15.81
N GLY A 134 -1.39 -1.46 -15.37
CA GLY A 134 -0.19 -1.05 -16.12
C GLY A 134 1.12 -1.68 -15.66
N CYS A 135 1.04 -2.73 -14.82
CA CYS A 135 2.20 -3.44 -14.32
C CYS A 135 2.21 -4.91 -14.78
N ASP A 136 3.41 -5.42 -15.08
CA ASP A 136 3.72 -6.84 -15.18
C ASP A 136 3.77 -7.40 -13.76
N ILE A 137 2.85 -8.31 -13.42
CA ILE A 137 2.75 -8.84 -12.05
C ILE A 137 3.04 -10.34 -12.05
N GLY A 138 3.98 -10.79 -11.22
CA GLY A 138 4.24 -12.22 -11.05
C GLY A 138 3.05 -12.90 -10.37
N LYS A 139 2.81 -12.58 -9.10
CA LYS A 139 1.81 -13.22 -8.26
C LYS A 139 1.03 -12.22 -7.43
N ILE A 140 -0.27 -12.43 -7.33
CA ILE A 140 -1.18 -11.68 -6.47
C ILE A 140 -1.91 -12.62 -5.52
N SER A 141 -1.88 -12.31 -4.22
CA SER A 141 -2.78 -12.84 -3.21
C SER A 141 -3.65 -11.72 -2.65
N ILE A 142 -4.97 -11.89 -2.75
CA ILE A 142 -5.98 -11.03 -2.10
C ILE A 142 -6.99 -11.93 -1.39
N LYS A 143 -6.79 -12.13 -0.09
CA LYS A 143 -7.66 -12.97 0.74
C LYS A 143 -8.25 -12.19 1.89
N ASN A 144 -9.45 -12.56 2.31
CA ASN A 144 -10.10 -11.96 3.49
C ASN A 144 -10.25 -10.43 3.39
N CYS A 145 -10.55 -9.91 2.20
CA CYS A 145 -10.83 -8.48 1.95
C CYS A 145 -12.34 -8.31 1.72
N PRO A 146 -13.16 -8.21 2.78
CA PRO A 146 -14.62 -8.27 2.68
C PRO A 146 -15.25 -7.09 1.94
N ASN A 147 -14.54 -5.98 1.79
CA ASN A 147 -15.02 -4.77 1.10
C ASN A 147 -14.48 -4.62 -0.33
N LEU A 148 -13.74 -5.61 -0.84
CA LEU A 148 -13.18 -5.58 -2.19
C LEU A 148 -14.30 -5.67 -3.22
N ILE A 149 -14.36 -4.68 -4.11
CA ILE A 149 -15.40 -4.57 -5.15
C ILE A 149 -14.83 -4.56 -6.57
N GLU A 150 -13.55 -4.21 -6.74
CA GLU A 150 -12.95 -4.07 -8.06
C GLU A 150 -11.51 -4.58 -8.07
N ILE A 151 -11.18 -5.41 -9.08
CA ILE A 151 -9.83 -5.82 -9.42
C ILE A 151 -9.59 -5.56 -10.90
N LYS A 152 -8.49 -4.86 -11.19
CA LYS A 152 -7.92 -4.64 -12.52
C LYS A 152 -6.43 -4.91 -12.44
N SER A 153 -5.98 -6.06 -12.92
CA SER A 153 -4.55 -6.43 -12.92
C SER A 153 -4.06 -6.93 -14.27
N ALA A 154 -4.95 -6.98 -15.26
CA ALA A 154 -4.62 -7.29 -16.63
C ALA A 154 -4.45 -5.98 -17.41
N TYR A 155 -3.47 -5.97 -18.33
CA TYR A 155 -3.21 -4.85 -19.21
C TYR A 155 -4.38 -4.54 -20.13
N THR A 156 -4.70 -3.24 -20.27
CA THR A 156 -5.82 -2.78 -21.11
C THR A 156 -5.42 -1.79 -22.21
N ASP A 157 -4.12 -1.55 -22.47
CA ASP A 157 -3.76 -0.62 -23.54
C ASP A 157 -3.74 -1.30 -24.92
N THR A 158 -4.17 -0.53 -25.92
CA THR A 158 -4.25 -0.89 -27.34
C THR A 158 -3.01 -0.44 -28.12
N TYR A 159 -1.97 0.05 -27.43
CA TYR A 159 -0.78 0.62 -28.04
C TYR A 159 0.13 -0.44 -28.69
N ASN A 160 -0.06 -0.67 -30.00
CA ASN A 160 0.81 -1.36 -30.96
C ASN A 160 1.63 -2.56 -30.41
N ALA A 161 0.94 -3.69 -30.26
CA ALA A 161 1.49 -4.98 -29.83
C ALA A 161 2.58 -5.60 -30.73
N SER A 162 2.99 -4.95 -31.82
CA SER A 162 3.94 -5.52 -32.78
C SER A 162 5.42 -5.24 -32.48
N ASN A 163 5.74 -4.19 -31.70
CA ASN A 163 7.13 -3.74 -31.49
C ASN A 163 7.57 -3.72 -30.01
N PHE A 164 6.64 -3.80 -29.07
CA PHE A 164 6.94 -3.80 -27.64
C PHE A 164 6.36 -5.06 -27.01
N ASN A 165 7.14 -5.69 -26.15
CA ASN A 165 6.74 -6.92 -25.48
C ASN A 165 5.60 -6.60 -24.48
N VAL A 166 4.36 -6.83 -24.89
CA VAL A 166 3.17 -6.53 -24.09
C VAL A 166 3.00 -7.63 -23.03
N HIS A 167 3.68 -7.48 -21.89
CA HIS A 167 3.69 -8.49 -20.82
C HIS A 167 3.04 -8.02 -19.51
N GLY A 168 2.12 -7.05 -19.56
CA GLY A 168 1.34 -6.57 -18.40
C GLY A 168 0.30 -7.54 -17.84
N ASN A 169 0.55 -8.85 -17.94
CA ASN A 169 -0.33 -9.88 -17.43
C ASN A 169 0.13 -10.31 -16.04
N THR A 170 -0.84 -10.45 -15.14
CA THR A 170 -0.64 -11.18 -13.90
C THR A 170 -0.41 -12.66 -14.21
N GLN A 171 0.69 -13.26 -13.73
CA GLN A 171 0.99 -14.68 -14.01
C GLN A 171 0.21 -15.63 -13.09
N GLU A 172 0.07 -15.28 -11.81
CA GLU A 172 -0.70 -16.04 -10.82
C GLU A 172 -1.61 -15.10 -10.01
N MET A 173 -2.90 -15.43 -9.89
CA MET A 173 -3.84 -14.68 -9.06
C MET A 173 -4.62 -15.63 -8.15
N THR A 174 -4.59 -15.35 -6.85
CA THR A 174 -5.43 -16.02 -5.84
C THR A 174 -6.33 -14.99 -5.17
N ILE A 175 -7.64 -15.19 -5.27
CA ILE A 175 -8.66 -14.39 -4.58
C ILE A 175 -9.51 -15.35 -3.74
N ASP A 176 -9.62 -15.07 -2.44
CA ASP A 176 -10.41 -15.90 -1.53
C ASP A 176 -11.11 -15.06 -0.45
N ASN A 177 -12.31 -15.47 -0.04
CA ASN A 177 -13.10 -14.82 1.00
C ASN A 177 -13.20 -13.27 0.83
N CYS A 178 -13.47 -12.81 -0.39
CA CYS A 178 -13.65 -11.39 -0.73
C CYS A 178 -15.10 -11.12 -1.16
N ALA A 179 -15.55 -9.85 -1.17
CA ALA A 179 -16.91 -9.55 -1.64
C ALA A 179 -17.12 -9.89 -3.12
N ILE A 180 -16.13 -9.63 -3.98
CA ILE A 180 -16.21 -9.99 -5.41
C ILE A 180 -16.45 -11.48 -5.66
N THR A 181 -15.94 -12.39 -4.82
CA THR A 181 -16.14 -13.83 -5.02
C THR A 181 -17.57 -14.27 -4.68
N LYS A 182 -18.33 -13.45 -3.95
CA LYS A 182 -19.77 -13.67 -3.71
C LYS A 182 -20.61 -13.21 -4.89
N ASN A 183 -20.19 -12.17 -5.61
CA ASN A 183 -20.93 -11.60 -6.74
C ASN A 183 -20.60 -12.26 -8.09
N SER A 184 -19.48 -12.98 -8.20
CA SER A 184 -19.02 -13.66 -9.43
C SER A 184 -19.45 -15.13 -9.54
N MET A 185 -20.45 -15.56 -8.76
CA MET A 185 -21.02 -16.92 -8.80
C MET A 185 -22.52 -16.95 -9.16
N ASP A 186 -23.14 -15.79 -9.40
CA ASP A 186 -24.56 -15.67 -9.80
C ASP A 186 -24.76 -15.18 -11.25
N GLN A 187 -23.75 -15.29 -12.12
CA GLN A 187 -23.88 -15.08 -13.58
C GLN A 187 -23.06 -16.08 -14.38
#